data_AF-A0A4Q3EN67-F1
#
_entry.id   AF-A0A4Q3EN67-F1
#
_cell.length_a   1.000
_cell.length_b   1.000
_cell.length_c   1.000
_cell.angle_alpha   90.00
_cell.angle_beta   90.00
_cell.angle_gamma   90.00
#
_symmetry.space_group_name_H-M   'P 1'
#
loop_
_entity.id
_entity.type
_entity.pdbx_description
1 polymer ?
#
loop_
_entity_poly.entity_id
_entity_poly.type
_entity_poly.pdbx_seq_one_letter_code
_entity_poly.pdbx_strand_id
1 'polypeptide(L)'
;MEKTTNVTDKKVIAAFDFDGTITKYDSLLFFIWFSVNVFKLSFGTVKMLPVLVLYKLRIIPNYKAKEKLFETFYRNLKLTAFDNLGVRFVSELNKMIKPEAMKKLIWHRQMNHEIVIISASVENWIKPWAKTNGI
;
A
#
# COMPACT_ATOMS: atom_id res chain seq x y z
N MET A 1 8.07 -31.04 -43.92
CA MET A 1 8.24 -31.55 -42.55
C MET A 1 8.89 -30.46 -41.71
N GLU A 2 8.26 -30.21 -40.57
CA GLU A 2 8.48 -29.15 -39.59
C GLU A 2 9.94 -28.83 -39.24
N LYS A 3 10.17 -27.53 -38.99
CA LYS A 3 10.86 -27.06 -37.79
C LYS A 3 10.32 -25.67 -37.43
N THR A 4 9.09 -25.63 -36.94
CA THR A 4 8.54 -24.47 -36.22
C THR A 4 9.27 -24.43 -34.87
N THR A 5 10.33 -23.63 -34.79
CA THR A 5 11.05 -23.38 -33.55
C THR A 5 10.10 -22.70 -32.56
N ASN A 6 9.64 -23.47 -31.57
CA ASN A 6 9.00 -22.98 -30.36
C ASN A 6 9.94 -21.96 -29.68
N VAL A 7 9.72 -20.67 -29.96
CA VAL A 7 10.22 -19.60 -29.11
C VAL A 7 9.46 -19.76 -27.81
N THR A 8 10.14 -20.19 -26.76
CA THR A 8 9.59 -20.23 -25.40
C THR A 8 8.94 -18.88 -25.10
N ASP A 9 7.63 -18.88 -24.93
CA ASP A 9 6.84 -17.71 -24.60
C ASP A 9 7.32 -17.19 -23.23
N LYS A 10 8.23 -16.21 -23.23
CA LYS A 10 8.89 -15.76 -22.00
C LYS A 10 7.87 -15.00 -21.16
N LYS A 11 7.48 -15.59 -20.02
CA LYS A 11 6.61 -14.92 -19.04
C LYS A 11 7.27 -13.62 -18.57
N VAL A 12 6.64 -12.49 -18.84
CA VAL A 12 7.10 -11.17 -18.38
C VAL A 12 6.42 -10.84 -17.05
N ILE A 13 7.23 -10.52 -16.05
CA ILE A 13 6.77 -10.07 -14.73
C ILE A 13 7.04 -8.57 -14.59
N ALA A 14 6.01 -7.82 -14.25
CA ALA A 14 6.05 -6.39 -13.98
C ALA A 14 5.84 -6.16 -12.48
N ALA A 15 6.95 -5.95 -11.77
CA ALA A 15 6.94 -5.66 -10.34
C ALA A 15 6.82 -4.15 -10.11
N PHE A 16 5.85 -3.75 -9.28
CA PHE A 16 5.62 -2.36 -8.90
C PHE A 16 5.75 -2.22 -7.39
N ASP A 17 6.52 -1.23 -6.96
CA ASP A 17 6.32 -0.68 -5.62
C ASP A 17 4.95 0.01 -5.53
N PHE A 18 4.41 0.16 -4.32
CA PHE A 18 3.10 0.76 -4.10
C PHE A 18 3.21 2.24 -3.74
N ASP A 19 3.83 2.55 -2.60
CA ASP A 19 3.78 3.90 -2.03
C ASP A 19 4.78 4.84 -2.65
N GLY A 20 4.28 5.91 -3.28
CA GLY A 20 5.13 6.81 -4.06
C GLY A 20 5.45 6.29 -5.47
N THR A 21 5.05 5.07 -5.81
CA THR A 21 5.15 4.49 -7.16
C THR A 21 3.77 4.41 -7.82
N ILE A 22 2.84 3.63 -7.28
CA ILE A 22 1.43 3.56 -7.73
C ILE A 22 0.61 4.70 -7.13
N THR A 23 0.81 5.00 -5.85
CA THR A 23 0.14 6.10 -5.14
C THR A 23 0.99 7.38 -5.19
N LYS A 24 0.35 8.54 -5.05
CA LYS A 24 1.01 9.85 -4.95
C LYS A 24 1.80 10.03 -3.66
N TYR A 25 1.31 9.45 -2.56
CA TYR A 25 1.82 9.65 -1.20
C TYR A 25 1.79 8.33 -0.43
N ASP A 26 2.41 8.32 0.75
CA ASP A 26 2.38 7.19 1.67
C ASP A 26 0.94 6.83 2.12
N SER A 27 0.52 5.60 1.86
CA SER A 27 -0.84 5.12 2.15
C SER A 27 -1.14 4.96 3.63
N LEU A 28 -0.15 4.73 4.51
CA LEU A 28 -0.39 4.51 5.94
C LEU A 28 -0.94 5.75 6.63
N LEU A 29 -0.38 6.94 6.35
CA LEU A 29 -0.84 8.19 6.96
C LEU A 29 -2.29 8.52 6.56
N PHE A 30 -2.61 8.33 5.27
CA PHE A 30 -3.97 8.52 4.76
C PHE A 30 -4.93 7.47 5.33
N PHE A 31 -4.49 6.23 5.48
CA PHE A 31 -5.29 5.17 6.10
C PHE A 31 -5.61 5.50 7.57
N ILE A 32 -4.64 6.01 8.34
CA ILE A 32 -4.87 6.47 9.71
C ILE A 32 -5.90 7.59 9.73
N TRP A 33 -5.70 8.64 8.92
CA TRP A 33 -6.64 9.76 8.83
C TRP A 33 -8.07 9.32 8.51
N PHE A 34 -8.22 8.36 7.59
CA PHE A 34 -9.52 7.83 7.20
C PHE A 34 -10.18 6.96 8.28
N SER A 35 -9.40 6.11 8.95
CA SER A 35 -9.94 5.01 9.76
C SER A 35 -10.11 5.33 11.24
N VAL A 36 -9.50 6.41 11.74
CA VAL A 36 -9.59 6.78 13.17
C VAL A 36 -10.38 8.07 13.35
N ASN A 37 -11.16 8.13 14.44
CA ASN A 37 -11.86 9.36 14.80
C ASN A 37 -10.89 10.44 15.30
N VAL A 38 -11.35 11.69 15.30
CA VAL A 38 -10.54 12.87 15.67
C VAL A 38 -9.95 12.78 17.08
N PHE A 39 -10.68 12.24 18.05
CA PHE A 39 -10.17 12.11 19.43
C PHE A 39 -9.00 11.14 19.51
N LYS A 40 -9.13 9.97 18.87
CA LYS A 40 -8.06 8.97 18.80
C LYS A 40 -6.88 9.48 17.99
N LEU A 41 -7.12 10.23 16.91
CA LEU A 41 -6.07 10.87 16.11
C LEU A 41 -5.24 11.84 16.97
N SER A 42 -5.89 12.73 17.71
CA SER A 42 -5.22 13.71 18.56
C SER A 42 -4.40 13.03 19.66
N PHE A 43 -5.00 12.11 20.42
CA PHE A 43 -4.29 11.41 21.50
C PHE A 43 -3.14 10.54 20.98
N GLY A 44 -3.36 9.82 19.86
CA GLY A 44 -2.32 9.02 19.22
C GLY A 44 -1.16 9.86 18.72
N THR A 45 -1.44 11.03 18.15
CA THR A 45 -0.40 11.97 17.69
C THR A 45 0.46 12.48 18.86
N VAL A 46 -0.17 12.87 19.97
CA VAL A 46 0.55 13.28 21.19
C VAL A 46 1.43 12.15 21.71
N LYS A 47 0.91 10.92 21.75
CA LYS A 47 1.68 9.73 22.17
C LYS A 47 2.86 9.43 21.24
N MET A 48 2.77 9.80 19.96
CA MET A 48 3.84 9.62 18.98
C MET A 48 4.94 10.68 19.05
N LEU A 49 4.76 11.78 19.78
CA LEU A 49 5.76 12.86 19.83
C LEU A 49 7.17 12.38 20.23
N PRO A 50 7.37 11.56 21.29
CA PRO A 50 8.71 11.07 21.63
C PRO A 50 9.33 10.24 20.50
N VAL A 51 8.54 9.42 19.82
CA VAL A 51 8.99 8.57 18.71
C VAL A 51 9.40 9.42 17.51
N LEU A 52 8.61 10.45 17.20
CA LEU A 52 8.90 11.40 16.12
C LEU A 52 10.17 12.20 16.40
N VAL A 53 10.43 12.58 17.66
CA VAL A 53 11.69 13.20 18.06
C VAL A 53 12.86 12.24 17.84
N LEU A 54 12.77 11.00 18.30
CA LEU A 54 13.82 9.99 18.10
C LEU A 54 14.09 9.71 16.61
N TYR A 55 13.04 9.66 15.80
CA TYR A 55 13.16 9.49 14.34
C TYR A 55 13.83 10.70 13.69
N LYS A 56 13.44 11.93 14.07
CA LYS A 56 14.03 13.17 13.55
C LYS A 56 15.51 13.30 13.92
N LEU A 57 15.88 12.87 15.13
CA LEU A 57 17.27 12.77 15.58
C LEU A 57 18.04 11.60 14.94
N ARG A 58 17.41 10.84 14.03
CA ARG A 58 17.97 9.65 13.35
C ARG A 58 18.44 8.55 14.30
N ILE A 59 17.92 8.54 15.53
CA ILE A 59 18.20 7.50 16.55
C ILE A 59 17.47 6.20 16.18
N ILE A 60 16.26 6.32 15.61
CA ILE A 60 15.52 5.18 15.07
C ILE A 60 15.30 5.32 13.56
N PRO A 61 15.33 4.21 12.80
CA PRO A 61 15.02 4.22 11.38
C PRO A 61 13.51 4.38 11.13
N ASN A 62 13.15 4.79 9.91
CA ASN A 62 11.78 5.06 9.50
C ASN A 62 10.83 3.88 9.73
N TYR A 63 11.27 2.64 9.47
CA TYR A 63 10.41 1.47 9.64
C TYR A 63 9.97 1.26 11.10
N LYS A 64 10.86 1.51 12.09
CA LYS A 64 10.51 1.43 13.51
C LYS A 64 9.52 2.53 13.90
N ALA A 65 9.69 3.73 13.35
CA ALA A 65 8.75 4.83 13.57
C ALA A 65 7.35 4.49 13.01
N LYS A 66 7.28 3.92 11.81
CA LYS A 66 6.03 3.46 11.19
C LYS A 66 5.39 2.29 11.93
N GLU A 67 6.17 1.32 12.40
CA GLU A 67 5.67 0.22 13.23
C GLU A 67 5.02 0.76 14.52
N LYS A 68 5.68 1.70 15.19
CA LYS A 68 5.14 2.31 16.41
C LYS A 68 3.91 3.19 16.14
N LEU A 69 3.88 3.87 14.99
CA LEU A 69 2.72 4.62 14.52
C LEU A 69 1.53 3.67 14.33
N PHE A 70 1.73 2.58 13.60
CA PHE A 70 0.72 1.57 13.36
C PHE A 70 0.19 0.98 14.67
N GLU A 71 1.10 0.56 15.55
CA GLU A 71 0.77 0.02 16.87
C GLU A 71 -0.04 1.02 17.71
N THR A 72 0.29 2.32 17.65
CA THR A 72 -0.42 3.35 18.42
C THR A 72 -1.89 3.46 18.02
N PHE A 73 -2.21 3.28 16.74
CA PHE A 73 -3.57 3.42 16.25
C PHE A 73 -4.36 2.11 16.20
N TYR A 74 -3.70 0.96 16.00
CA TYR A 74 -4.39 -0.30 15.72
C TYR A 74 -4.15 -1.41 16.74
N ARG A 75 -3.37 -1.16 17.81
CA ARG A 75 -3.24 -2.13 18.92
C ARG A 75 -4.62 -2.55 19.44
N ASN A 76 -4.79 -3.86 19.64
CA ASN A 76 -6.02 -4.51 20.11
C ASN A 76 -7.24 -4.43 19.18
N LEU A 77 -7.09 -3.91 17.95
CA LEU A 77 -8.15 -3.97 16.97
C LEU A 77 -8.27 -5.40 16.43
N LYS A 78 -9.49 -5.94 16.37
CA LYS A 78 -9.74 -7.25 15.74
C LYS A 78 -9.34 -7.21 14.26
N LEU A 79 -8.65 -8.24 13.79
CA LEU A 79 -8.20 -8.34 12.40
C LEU A 79 -9.36 -8.18 11.42
N THR A 80 -10.51 -8.82 11.68
CA THR A 80 -11.70 -8.70 10.82
C THR A 80 -12.23 -7.27 10.72
N ALA A 81 -12.15 -6.49 11.81
CA ALA A 81 -12.52 -5.07 11.78
C ALA A 81 -11.50 -4.25 10.98
N PHE A 82 -10.22 -4.58 11.08
CA PHE A 82 -9.15 -3.95 10.31
C PHE A 82 -9.25 -4.27 8.81
N ASP A 83 -9.56 -5.51 8.43
CA ASP A 83 -9.82 -5.92 7.05
C ASP A 83 -10.98 -5.12 6.44
N ASN A 84 -12.07 -4.97 7.20
CA ASN A 84 -13.22 -4.18 6.76
C ASN A 84 -12.86 -2.71 6.55
N LEU A 85 -11.97 -2.14 7.37
CA LEU A 85 -11.43 -0.80 7.13
C LEU A 85 -10.61 -0.74 5.83
N GLY A 86 -9.79 -1.76 5.57
CA GLY A 86 -9.02 -1.89 4.33
C GLY A 86 -9.89 -1.92 3.09
N VAL A 87 -10.97 -2.71 3.10
CA VAL A 87 -11.96 -2.75 2.01
C VAL A 87 -12.63 -1.40 1.80
N ARG A 88 -13.06 -0.73 2.87
CA ARG A 88 -13.68 0.60 2.78
C ARG A 88 -12.71 1.67 2.30
N PHE A 89 -11.43 1.53 2.61
CA PHE A 89 -10.40 2.50 2.22
C PHE A 89 -10.14 2.52 0.71
N VAL A 90 -10.52 1.48 -0.04
CA VAL A 90 -10.33 1.41 -1.50
C VAL A 90 -10.88 2.65 -2.23
N SER A 91 -12.03 3.19 -1.79
CA SER A 91 -12.62 4.39 -2.39
C SER A 91 -11.74 5.63 -2.19
N GLU A 92 -11.10 5.77 -1.04
CA GLU A 92 -10.17 6.87 -0.76
C GLU A 92 -8.82 6.64 -1.45
N LEU A 93 -8.35 5.40 -1.47
CA LEU A 93 -7.11 4.99 -2.12
C LEU A 93 -7.15 5.31 -3.63
N ASN A 94 -8.29 5.12 -4.29
CA ASN A 94 -8.47 5.49 -5.69
C ASN A 94 -8.22 6.99 -5.97
N LYS A 95 -8.49 7.87 -5.00
CA LYS A 95 -8.25 9.33 -5.15
C LYS A 95 -6.76 9.68 -5.12
N MET A 96 -5.92 8.81 -4.53
CA MET A 96 -4.48 9.01 -4.43
C MET A 96 -3.66 8.22 -5.44
N ILE A 97 -4.27 7.42 -6.32
CA ILE A 97 -3.56 6.73 -7.41
C ILE A 97 -3.02 7.76 -8.42
N LYS A 98 -1.80 7.53 -8.89
CA LYS A 98 -1.22 8.30 -10.00
C LYS A 98 -1.87 7.86 -11.33
N PRO A 99 -2.44 8.78 -12.12
CA PRO A 99 -3.01 8.44 -13.42
C PRO A 99 -2.00 7.74 -14.35
N GLU A 100 -0.73 8.11 -14.27
CA GLU A 100 0.37 7.56 -15.08
C GLU A 100 0.67 6.11 -14.67
N ALA A 101 0.67 5.82 -13.37
CA ALA A 101 0.83 4.46 -12.87
C ALA A 101 -0.33 3.58 -13.30
N MET A 102 -1.57 4.09 -13.25
CA MET A 102 -2.75 3.35 -13.72
C MET A 102 -2.67 3.04 -15.22
N LYS A 103 -2.26 4.01 -16.06
CA LYS A 103 -2.01 3.78 -17.49
C LYS A 103 -0.97 2.67 -17.72
N LYS A 104 0.10 2.66 -16.93
CA LYS A 104 1.16 1.65 -17.04
C LYS A 104 0.67 0.26 -16.63
N LEU A 105 -0.09 0.15 -15.55
CA LEU A 105 -0.73 -1.10 -15.11
C LEU A 105 -1.66 -1.66 -16.19
N ILE A 106 -2.51 -0.80 -16.78
CA ILE A 106 -3.40 -1.19 -17.89
C ILE A 106 -2.59 -1.71 -19.08
N TRP A 107 -1.51 -1.01 -19.45
CA TRP A 107 -0.65 -1.46 -20.55
C TRP A 107 -0.02 -2.83 -20.28
N HIS A 108 0.51 -3.07 -19.08
CA HIS A 108 1.07 -4.40 -18.73
C HIS A 108 0.01 -5.50 -18.81
N ARG A 109 -1.22 -5.21 -18.39
CA ARG A 109 -2.33 -6.17 -18.52
C ARG A 109 -2.68 -6.46 -19.98
N GLN A 110 -2.73 -5.44 -20.83
CA GLN A 110 -3.01 -5.61 -22.26
C GLN A 110 -1.93 -6.44 -22.98
N MET A 111 -0.70 -6.40 -22.49
CA MET A 111 0.41 -7.22 -22.98
C MET A 111 0.45 -8.63 -22.37
N ASN A 112 -0.54 -9.01 -21.56
CA ASN A 112 -0.59 -10.29 -20.84
C ASN A 112 0.63 -10.52 -19.92
N HIS A 113 1.21 -9.44 -19.38
CA HIS A 113 2.27 -9.51 -18.39
C HIS A 113 1.69 -9.85 -17.01
N GLU A 114 2.45 -10.61 -16.21
CA GLU A 114 2.13 -10.83 -14.80
C GLU A 114 2.47 -9.58 -14.00
N ILE A 115 1.49 -8.98 -13.32
CA ILE A 115 1.69 -7.78 -12.50
C ILE A 115 1.83 -8.23 -11.05
N VAL A 116 2.89 -7.77 -10.37
CA VAL A 116 3.11 -8.04 -8.95
C VAL A 116 3.32 -6.72 -8.22
N ILE A 117 2.62 -6.53 -7.09
CA ILE A 117 2.86 -5.39 -6.20
C ILE A 117 3.75 -5.85 -5.06
N ILE A 118 4.92 -5.20 -4.91
CA ILE A 118 5.88 -5.47 -3.85
C ILE A 118 5.94 -4.24 -2.96
N SER A 119 5.40 -4.32 -1.75
CA SER A 119 5.21 -3.14 -0.90
C SER A 119 5.59 -3.39 0.55
N ALA A 120 6.10 -2.35 1.22
CA ALA A 120 6.26 -2.31 2.66
C ALA A 120 4.98 -1.88 3.40
N SER A 121 3.94 -1.47 2.67
CA SER A 121 2.65 -1.08 3.22
C SER A 121 1.72 -2.26 3.39
N VAL A 122 0.69 -2.06 4.21
CA VAL A 122 -0.10 -3.16 4.74
C VAL A 122 -0.99 -3.76 3.66
N GLU A 123 -0.91 -5.08 3.56
CA GLU A 123 -1.56 -5.87 2.53
C GLU A 123 -3.10 -5.74 2.58
N ASN A 124 -3.67 -5.55 3.76
CA ASN A 124 -5.12 -5.55 4.02
C ASN A 124 -5.89 -4.47 3.24
N TRP A 125 -5.23 -3.38 2.80
CA TRP A 125 -5.84 -2.41 1.88
C TRP A 125 -5.33 -2.52 0.44
N ILE A 126 -4.11 -3.02 0.24
CA ILE A 126 -3.53 -3.21 -1.10
C ILE A 126 -4.25 -4.34 -1.83
N LYS A 127 -4.49 -5.49 -1.18
CA LYS A 127 -5.15 -6.66 -1.78
C LYS A 127 -6.56 -6.33 -2.30
N PRO A 128 -7.46 -5.72 -1.51
CA PRO A 128 -8.78 -5.34 -2.01
C PRO A 128 -8.69 -4.38 -3.21
N TRP A 129 -7.79 -3.39 -3.16
CA TRP A 129 -7.60 -2.46 -4.27
C TRP A 129 -7.07 -3.15 -5.53
N ALA A 130 -6.04 -3.98 -5.41
CA ALA A 130 -5.46 -4.76 -6.50
C ALA A 130 -6.53 -5.63 -7.17
N LYS A 131 -7.33 -6.34 -6.37
CA LYS A 131 -8.45 -7.15 -6.84
C LYS A 131 -9.47 -6.34 -7.64
N THR A 132 -9.88 -5.17 -7.15
CA THR A 132 -10.83 -4.30 -7.89
C THR A 132 -10.26 -3.79 -9.21
N ASN A 133 -8.93 -3.76 -9.33
CA ASN A 133 -8.25 -3.34 -10.54
C ASN A 133 -7.88 -4.50 -11.45
N GLY A 134 -8.07 -5.78 -11.07
CA GLY A 134 -7.63 -6.93 -11.88
C GLY A 134 -6.12 -7.15 -11.86
N ILE A 135 -5.52 -6.98 -10.68
CA ILE A 135 -4.12 -7.31 -10.34
C ILE A 135 -4.16 -8.41 -9.29
#